data_AF-A0A9D4UDQ4-F1
#
_entry.id   AF-A0A9D4UDQ4-F1
#
_cell.length_a   1.000
_cell.length_b   1.000
_cell.length_c   1.000
_cell.angle_alpha   90.00
_cell.angle_beta   90.00
_cell.angle_gamma   90.00
#
_symmetry.space_group_name_H-M   'P 1'
#
loop_
_entity.id
_entity.type
_entity.pdbx_description
1 polymer ?
#
loop_
_entity_poly.entity_id
_entity_poly.type
_entity_poly.pdbx_seq_one_letter_code
_entity_poly.pdbx_strand_id
1 'polypeptide(L)'
;MHHVARLVDLGSSYGALPAHDGLWESAEATSTDIAARLAIEHCVHERAWQLNIAFMRFRKGGDNATADLLQLVVYPEEVSHCAAGIKWFTYVCLRQVPVYSHLELGTSFDDREAEQVVEAFHTVVRTYFKGALKPPFNVEARNAAGFPISWYLPLAIKD
;
A
#
# COMPACT_ATOMS: atom_id res chain seq x y z
N MET A 1 19.00 9.69 0.50
CA MET A 1 19.65 10.87 -0.12
C MET A 1 19.60 10.87 -1.66
N HIS A 2 19.34 9.74 -2.32
CA HIS A 2 19.40 9.62 -3.80
C HIS A 2 18.28 10.35 -4.58
N HIS A 3 17.09 10.50 -4.01
CA HIS A 3 15.92 11.05 -4.72
C HIS A 3 16.03 12.56 -4.94
N VAL A 4 16.52 13.27 -3.92
CA VAL A 4 16.70 14.74 -3.97
C VAL A 4 17.77 15.09 -5.01
N ALA A 5 18.88 14.34 -5.04
CA ALA A 5 19.90 14.51 -6.06
C ALA A 5 19.33 14.33 -7.47
N ARG A 6 18.53 13.26 -7.70
CA ARG A 6 17.93 13.01 -9.01
C ARG A 6 16.99 14.15 -9.46
N LEU A 7 16.20 14.72 -8.54
CA LEU A 7 15.35 15.87 -8.86
C LEU A 7 16.16 17.10 -9.27
N VAL A 8 17.26 17.37 -8.56
CA VAL A 8 18.17 18.50 -8.87
C VAL A 8 18.82 18.31 -10.23
N ASP A 9 19.26 17.09 -10.59
CA ASP A 9 19.82 16.78 -11.92
C ASP A 9 18.82 17.07 -13.06
N LEU A 10 17.53 16.95 -12.77
CA LEU A 10 16.43 17.26 -13.70
C LEU A 10 16.02 18.75 -13.67
N GLY A 11 16.76 19.60 -12.95
CA GLY A 11 16.47 21.02 -12.81
C GLY A 11 15.23 21.31 -11.95
N SER A 12 14.85 20.38 -11.06
CA SER A 12 13.68 20.46 -10.20
C SER A 12 14.05 20.38 -8.72
N SER A 13 13.08 20.58 -7.84
CA SER A 13 13.25 20.47 -6.40
C SER A 13 12.00 19.87 -5.76
N TYR A 14 12.13 19.41 -4.51
CA TYR A 14 10.97 18.99 -3.74
C TYR A 14 9.95 20.13 -3.63
N GLY A 15 8.67 19.83 -3.89
CA GLY A 15 7.58 20.82 -3.91
C GLY A 15 7.48 21.67 -5.19
N ALA A 16 8.36 21.49 -6.19
CA ALA A 16 8.30 22.27 -7.43
C ALA A 16 7.15 21.86 -8.37
N LEU A 17 6.62 20.63 -8.22
CA LEU A 17 5.51 20.11 -9.01
C LEU A 17 4.22 20.11 -8.18
N PRO A 18 3.06 20.39 -8.79
CA PRO A 18 1.78 20.32 -8.09
C PRO A 18 1.54 18.89 -7.57
N ALA A 19 1.10 18.79 -6.33
CA ALA A 19 0.64 17.56 -5.72
C ALA A 19 -0.86 17.65 -5.47
N HIS A 20 -1.55 16.51 -5.49
CA HIS A 20 -2.94 16.42 -5.05
C HIS A 20 -2.98 16.06 -3.56
N ASP A 21 -4.05 16.45 -2.88
CA ASP A 21 -4.19 16.25 -1.42
C ASP A 21 -4.73 14.88 -1.03
N GLY A 22 -4.95 13.97 -1.99
CA GLY A 22 -5.59 12.66 -1.72
C GLY A 22 -4.96 11.82 -0.60
N LEU A 23 -3.63 11.86 -0.39
CA LEU A 23 -2.99 11.20 0.76
C LEU A 23 -3.34 11.91 2.07
N TRP A 24 -3.34 13.24 2.07
CA TRP A 24 -3.69 14.03 3.25
C TRP A 24 -5.17 13.87 3.62
N GLU A 25 -6.07 13.93 2.63
CA GLU A 25 -7.50 13.69 2.83
C GLU A 25 -7.77 12.31 3.44
N SER A 26 -7.06 11.28 2.97
CA SER A 26 -7.20 9.90 3.48
C SER A 26 -6.63 9.75 4.89
N ALA A 27 -5.50 10.40 5.18
CA ALA A 27 -4.92 10.45 6.52
C ALA A 27 -5.83 11.18 7.53
N GLU A 28 -6.48 12.27 7.10
CA GLU A 28 -7.44 13.01 7.92
C GLU A 28 -8.71 12.19 8.16
N ALA A 29 -9.26 11.56 7.11
CA ALA A 29 -10.45 10.73 7.21
C ALA A 29 -10.25 9.51 8.12
N THR A 30 -9.05 8.95 8.16
CA THR A 30 -8.69 7.80 9.03
C THR A 30 -8.04 8.22 10.34
N SER A 31 -8.08 9.52 10.69
CA SER A 31 -7.36 10.10 11.84
C SER A 31 -7.72 9.48 13.19
N THR A 32 -8.94 8.95 13.33
CA THR A 32 -9.47 8.36 14.57
C THR A 32 -9.49 6.84 14.58
N ASP A 33 -9.11 6.18 13.49
CA ASP A 33 -9.14 4.72 13.34
C ASP A 33 -7.79 4.22 12.81
N ILE A 34 -7.01 3.60 13.71
CA ILE A 34 -5.68 3.10 13.38
C ILE A 34 -5.73 1.92 12.38
N ALA A 35 -6.75 1.06 12.46
CA ALA A 35 -6.92 -0.03 11.50
C ALA A 35 -7.22 0.55 10.11
N ALA A 36 -8.10 1.55 10.06
CA ALA A 36 -8.41 2.25 8.82
C ALA A 36 -7.16 2.89 8.20
N ARG A 37 -6.34 3.58 8.99
CA ARG A 37 -5.11 4.20 8.48
C ARG A 37 -4.12 3.19 7.93
N LEU A 38 -3.93 2.08 8.65
CA LEU A 38 -3.05 1.00 8.21
C LEU A 38 -3.51 0.41 6.87
N ALA A 39 -4.80 0.14 6.70
CA ALA A 39 -5.31 -0.36 5.43
C ALA A 39 -5.22 0.66 4.29
N ILE A 40 -5.64 1.90 4.53
CA ILE A 40 -5.78 2.90 3.47
C ILE A 40 -4.43 3.46 3.05
N GLU A 41 -3.60 3.90 3.99
CA GLU A 41 -2.30 4.49 3.64
C GLU A 41 -1.31 3.40 3.21
N HIS A 42 -1.15 2.34 4.02
CA HIS A 42 -0.09 1.34 3.81
C HIS A 42 -0.46 0.19 2.88
N CYS A 43 -1.72 0.01 2.47
CA CYS A 43 -2.08 -1.06 1.54
C CYS A 43 -2.72 -0.55 0.24
N VAL A 44 -3.59 0.46 0.33
CA VAL A 44 -4.31 1.01 -0.83
C VAL A 44 -3.50 2.10 -1.55
N HIS A 45 -2.94 3.06 -0.82
CA HIS A 45 -2.23 4.20 -1.40
C HIS A 45 -0.76 3.93 -1.74
N GLU A 46 -0.14 2.91 -1.15
CA GLU A 46 1.28 2.61 -1.41
C GLU A 46 1.56 2.45 -2.90
N ARG A 47 2.66 3.08 -3.33
CA ARG A 47 3.00 3.22 -4.74
C ARG A 47 3.67 1.98 -5.30
N ALA A 48 4.08 1.02 -4.46
CA ALA A 48 4.68 -0.27 -4.85
C ALA A 48 3.98 -0.90 -6.08
N TRP A 49 2.65 -0.81 -6.11
CA TRP A 49 1.81 -1.39 -7.14
C TRP A 49 1.85 -0.66 -8.48
N GLN A 50 2.15 0.65 -8.47
CA GLN A 50 2.15 1.53 -9.64
C GLN A 50 3.59 1.78 -10.17
N LEU A 51 4.60 1.49 -9.37
CA LEU A 51 6.01 1.73 -9.72
C LEU A 51 6.50 0.86 -10.88
N ASN A 52 5.92 -0.34 -11.08
CA ASN A 52 6.25 -1.18 -12.22
C ASN A 52 5.98 -0.47 -13.56
N ILE A 53 4.85 0.24 -13.67
CA ILE A 53 4.52 1.02 -14.87
C ILE A 53 5.43 2.25 -14.96
N ALA A 54 5.76 2.88 -13.83
CA ALA A 54 6.56 4.09 -13.79
C ALA A 54 7.98 3.88 -14.33
N PHE A 55 8.75 2.92 -13.83
CA PHE A 55 10.13 2.72 -14.30
C PHE A 55 10.17 2.24 -15.76
N MET A 56 9.19 1.45 -16.23
CA MET A 56 9.09 1.07 -17.64
C MET A 56 8.89 2.29 -18.54
N ARG A 57 8.08 3.28 -18.10
CA ARG A 57 7.88 4.54 -18.83
C ARG A 57 9.14 5.39 -18.88
N PHE A 58 9.85 5.55 -17.77
CA PHE A 58 11.13 6.28 -17.75
C PHE A 58 12.17 5.63 -18.65
N ARG A 59 12.29 4.29 -18.60
CA ARG A 59 13.20 3.53 -19.46
C ARG A 59 12.88 3.71 -20.94
N LYS A 60 11.59 3.65 -21.31
CA LYS A 60 11.13 3.93 -22.68
C LYS A 60 11.43 5.37 -23.12
N GLY A 61 11.40 6.32 -22.18
CA GLY A 61 11.77 7.72 -22.41
C GLY A 61 13.29 7.99 -22.43
N GLY A 62 14.12 6.96 -22.24
CA GLY A 62 15.59 7.09 -22.21
C GLY A 62 16.18 7.49 -20.86
N ASP A 63 15.35 7.70 -19.83
CA ASP A 63 15.81 8.03 -18.47
C ASP A 63 16.06 6.76 -17.65
N ASN A 64 17.16 6.08 -17.97
CA ASN A 64 17.58 4.87 -17.25
C ASN A 64 17.92 5.14 -15.79
N ALA A 65 18.49 6.31 -15.48
CA ALA A 65 18.89 6.66 -14.12
C ALA A 65 17.68 6.75 -13.18
N THR A 66 16.59 7.40 -13.61
CA THR A 66 15.35 7.44 -12.82
C THR A 66 14.68 6.06 -12.77
N ALA A 67 14.69 5.32 -13.88
CA ALA A 67 14.13 3.97 -13.90
C ALA A 67 14.83 3.03 -12.89
N ASP A 68 16.16 3.04 -12.88
CA ASP A 68 16.97 2.22 -11.98
C ASP A 68 16.79 2.65 -10.52
N LEU A 69 16.71 3.95 -10.22
CA LEU A 69 16.39 4.45 -8.88
C LEU A 69 15.03 3.91 -8.39
N LEU A 70 13.98 4.04 -9.22
CA LEU A 70 12.65 3.56 -8.87
C LEU A 70 12.61 2.03 -8.71
N GLN A 71 13.29 1.29 -9.58
CA GLN A 71 13.28 -0.17 -9.58
C GLN A 71 14.12 -0.79 -8.47
N LEU A 72 15.31 -0.25 -8.20
CA LEU A 72 16.31 -0.88 -7.32
C LEU A 72 16.26 -0.35 -5.88
N VAL A 73 15.76 0.87 -5.69
CA VAL A 73 15.73 1.50 -4.36
C VAL A 73 14.29 1.63 -3.88
N VAL A 74 13.45 2.34 -4.63
CA VAL A 74 12.10 2.70 -4.16
C VAL A 74 11.17 1.49 -4.12
N TYR A 75 11.18 0.68 -5.17
CA TYR A 75 10.26 -0.45 -5.28
C TYR A 75 10.41 -1.48 -4.13
N PRO A 76 11.62 -1.93 -3.74
CA PRO A 76 11.78 -2.80 -2.57
C PRO A 76 11.36 -2.17 -1.24
N GLU A 77 11.60 -0.87 -1.05
CA GLU A 77 11.16 -0.14 0.15
C GLU A 77 9.64 -0.13 0.27
N GLU A 78 8.95 0.13 -0.84
CA GLU A 78 7.49 0.20 -0.89
C GLU A 78 6.83 -1.18 -0.68
N VAL A 79 7.44 -2.27 -1.15
CA VAL A 79 7.00 -3.64 -0.81
C VAL A 79 7.12 -3.88 0.69
N SER A 80 8.22 -3.43 1.30
CA SER A 80 8.47 -3.60 2.74
C SER A 80 7.51 -2.75 3.59
N HIS A 81 7.19 -1.52 3.16
CA HIS A 81 6.18 -0.68 3.79
C HIS A 81 4.80 -1.32 3.76
N CYS A 82 4.40 -1.88 2.61
CA CYS A 82 3.12 -2.57 2.52
C CYS A 82 3.08 -3.83 3.40
N ALA A 83 4.17 -4.61 3.42
CA ALA A 83 4.27 -5.78 4.30
C ALA A 83 4.10 -5.40 5.78
N ALA A 84 4.69 -4.28 6.19
CA ALA A 84 4.50 -3.74 7.54
C ALA A 84 3.04 -3.32 7.78
N GLY A 85 2.41 -2.66 6.80
CA GLY A 85 0.99 -2.29 6.85
C GLY A 85 0.08 -3.49 7.08
N ILE A 86 0.25 -4.56 6.29
CA ILE A 86 -0.53 -5.80 6.39
C ILE A 86 -0.30 -6.47 7.75
N LYS A 87 0.97 -6.58 8.18
CA LYS A 87 1.31 -7.18 9.48
C LYS A 87 0.60 -6.47 10.63
N TRP A 88 0.68 -5.14 10.68
CA TRP A 88 0.09 -4.36 11.76
C TRP A 88 -1.43 -4.27 11.66
N PHE A 89 -1.99 -4.19 10.45
CA PHE A 89 -3.43 -4.24 10.23
C PHE A 89 -4.03 -5.53 10.77
N THR A 90 -3.47 -6.68 10.36
CA THR A 90 -3.87 -8.01 10.85
C THR A 90 -3.81 -8.07 12.38
N TYR A 91 -2.71 -7.61 12.98
CA TYR A 91 -2.55 -7.59 14.42
C TYR A 91 -3.62 -6.75 15.13
N VAL A 92 -3.89 -5.54 14.64
CA VAL A 92 -4.90 -4.65 15.23
C VAL A 92 -6.30 -5.26 15.10
N CYS A 93 -6.65 -5.78 13.92
CA CYS A 93 -7.95 -6.38 13.68
C CYS A 93 -8.24 -7.55 14.62
N LEU A 94 -7.31 -8.49 14.76
CA LEU A 94 -7.50 -9.66 15.61
C LEU A 94 -7.62 -9.26 17.09
N ARG A 95 -6.94 -8.21 17.54
CA ARG A 95 -7.07 -7.74 18.93
C ARG A 95 -8.42 -7.08 19.25
N GLN A 96 -9.14 -6.62 18.24
CA GLN A 96 -10.50 -6.09 18.43
C GLN A 96 -11.52 -7.21 18.62
N VAL A 97 -11.18 -8.45 18.24
CA VAL A 97 -12.03 -9.63 18.46
C VAL A 97 -11.73 -10.22 19.83
N PRO A 98 -12.70 -10.30 20.78
CA PRO A 98 -12.43 -10.72 22.15
C PRO A 98 -11.77 -12.10 22.26
N VAL A 99 -12.18 -13.04 21.41
CA VAL A 99 -11.64 -14.42 21.37
C VAL A 99 -10.14 -14.43 21.03
N TYR A 100 -9.68 -13.50 20.21
CA TYR A 100 -8.29 -13.42 19.71
C TYR A 100 -7.45 -12.35 20.42
N SER A 101 -8.01 -11.66 21.41
CA SER A 101 -7.35 -10.56 22.13
C SER A 101 -6.05 -10.94 22.86
N HIS A 102 -5.86 -12.24 23.11
CA HIS A 102 -4.69 -12.82 23.77
C HIS A 102 -3.57 -13.20 22.78
N LEU A 103 -3.80 -13.12 21.47
CA LEU A 103 -2.79 -13.45 20.47
C LEU A 103 -1.64 -12.43 20.47
N GLU A 104 -0.42 -12.96 20.40
CA GLU A 104 0.80 -12.16 20.34
C GLU A 104 1.16 -11.81 18.89
N LEU A 105 1.92 -10.73 18.70
CA LEU A 105 2.38 -10.35 17.36
C LEU A 105 3.29 -11.44 16.79
N GLY A 106 2.90 -12.03 15.66
CA GLY A 106 3.69 -13.06 14.98
C GLY A 106 3.25 -14.50 15.27
N THR A 107 2.15 -14.71 16.00
CA THR A 107 1.48 -16.01 16.01
C THR A 107 0.94 -16.35 14.62
N SER A 108 1.03 -17.62 14.22
CA SER A 108 0.32 -18.12 13.04
C SER A 108 -1.18 -18.06 13.28
N PHE A 109 -1.93 -17.67 12.26
CA PHE A 109 -3.39 -17.60 12.31
C PHE A 109 -4.02 -18.74 11.51
N ASP A 110 -5.20 -19.18 11.93
CA ASP A 110 -5.99 -20.16 11.18
C ASP A 110 -6.73 -19.50 10.00
N ASP A 111 -7.33 -20.33 9.14
CA ASP A 111 -8.03 -19.86 7.94
C ASP A 111 -9.22 -18.94 8.26
N ARG A 112 -9.87 -19.13 9.41
CA ARG A 112 -11.03 -18.30 9.82
C ARG A 112 -10.58 -16.93 10.30
N GLU A 113 -9.51 -16.87 11.07
CA GLU A 113 -8.87 -15.63 11.52
C GLU A 113 -8.41 -14.82 10.30
N ALA A 114 -7.78 -15.48 9.32
CA ALA A 114 -7.37 -14.83 8.08
C ALA A 114 -8.56 -14.26 7.29
N GLU A 115 -9.66 -15.02 7.14
CA GLU A 115 -10.87 -14.58 6.45
C GLU A 115 -11.48 -13.34 7.10
N GLN A 116 -11.61 -13.32 8.44
CA GLN A 116 -12.16 -12.16 9.17
C GLN A 116 -11.33 -10.89 8.98
N VAL A 117 -9.99 -11.03 8.95
CA VAL A 117 -9.10 -9.89 8.69
C VAL A 117 -9.30 -9.36 7.28
N VAL A 118 -9.48 -10.24 6.28
CA VAL A 118 -9.78 -9.83 4.90
C VAL A 118 -11.13 -9.12 4.81
N GLU A 119 -12.17 -9.61 5.49
CA GLU A 119 -13.48 -8.96 5.54
C GLU A 119 -13.42 -7.57 6.21
N ALA A 120 -12.67 -7.45 7.31
CA ALA A 120 -12.41 -6.17 7.96
C ALA A 120 -11.69 -5.20 7.01
N PHE A 121 -10.68 -5.69 6.27
CA PHE A 121 -9.99 -4.90 5.26
C PHE A 121 -10.95 -4.41 4.17
N HIS A 122 -11.77 -5.30 3.61
CA HIS A 122 -12.75 -4.93 2.59
C HIS A 122 -13.74 -3.87 3.09
N THR A 123 -14.21 -4.02 4.33
CA THR A 123 -15.11 -3.05 4.98
C THR A 123 -14.45 -1.68 5.07
N VAL A 124 -13.25 -1.64 5.62
CA VAL A 124 -12.45 -0.41 5.75
C VAL A 124 -12.22 0.25 4.40
N VAL A 125 -11.80 -0.50 3.38
CA VAL A 125 -11.55 0.07 2.04
C VAL A 125 -12.84 0.62 1.43
N ARG A 126 -13.96 -0.10 1.52
CA ARG A 126 -15.24 0.41 1.02
C ARG A 126 -15.71 1.66 1.77
N THR A 127 -15.40 1.79 3.06
CA THR A 127 -15.76 2.95 3.88
C THR A 127 -14.93 4.18 3.55
N TYR A 128 -13.60 4.03 3.47
CA TYR A 128 -12.68 5.17 3.42
C TYR A 128 -12.08 5.45 2.04
N PHE A 129 -12.04 4.47 1.13
CA PHE A 129 -11.50 4.67 -0.21
C PHE A 129 -12.60 5.02 -1.23
N LYS A 130 -12.45 6.16 -1.89
CA LYS A 130 -13.41 6.64 -2.89
C LYS A 130 -13.13 5.99 -4.25
N GLY A 131 -13.77 4.85 -4.51
CA GLY A 131 -13.75 4.19 -5.82
C GLY A 131 -13.33 2.72 -5.75
N ALA A 132 -13.09 2.13 -6.92
CA ALA A 132 -12.61 0.76 -7.04
C ALA A 132 -11.08 0.72 -7.17
N LEU A 133 -10.46 -0.35 -6.66
CA LEU A 133 -9.04 -0.62 -6.88
C LEU A 133 -8.81 -0.94 -8.35
N LYS A 134 -7.90 -0.22 -9.00
CA LYS A 134 -7.74 -0.33 -10.45
C LYS A 134 -6.65 -1.33 -10.84
N PRO A 135 -6.94 -2.28 -11.75
CA PRO A 135 -5.90 -3.08 -12.39
C PRO A 135 -5.05 -2.22 -13.38
N PRO A 136 -3.88 -2.71 -13.81
CA PRO A 136 -3.29 -4.02 -13.49
C PRO A 136 -2.71 -4.07 -12.07
N PHE A 137 -2.85 -5.22 -11.40
CA PHE A 137 -2.27 -5.46 -10.08
C PHE A 137 -0.89 -6.12 -10.22
N ASN A 138 0.13 -5.58 -9.55
CA ASN A 138 1.44 -6.22 -9.44
C ASN A 138 1.36 -7.41 -8.46
N VAL A 139 0.94 -8.57 -8.97
CA VAL A 139 0.73 -9.79 -8.17
C VAL A 139 2.01 -10.25 -7.46
N GLU A 140 3.16 -10.16 -8.13
CA GLU A 140 4.45 -10.57 -7.57
C GLU A 140 4.81 -9.74 -6.32
N ALA A 141 4.74 -8.41 -6.43
CA ALA A 141 4.98 -7.50 -5.32
C ALA A 141 4.00 -7.75 -4.16
N ARG A 142 2.71 -7.96 -4.50
CA ARG A 142 1.64 -8.16 -3.52
C ARG A 142 1.88 -9.44 -2.73
N ASN A 143 2.22 -10.53 -3.42
CA ASN A 143 2.59 -11.78 -2.76
C ASN A 143 3.84 -11.61 -1.88
N ALA A 144 4.85 -10.88 -2.34
CA ALA A 144 6.05 -10.60 -1.53
C ALA A 144 5.75 -9.79 -0.26
N ALA A 145 4.71 -8.94 -0.29
CA ALA A 145 4.22 -8.20 0.88
C ALA A 145 3.27 -9.02 1.78
N GLY A 146 2.92 -10.26 1.43
CA GLY A 146 1.90 -11.03 2.15
C GLY A 146 0.47 -10.56 1.87
N PHE A 147 0.21 -10.01 0.67
CA PHE A 147 -1.05 -9.44 0.25
C PHE A 147 -1.74 -10.30 -0.84
N PRO A 148 -2.36 -11.42 -0.49
CA PRO A 148 -2.91 -12.34 -1.48
C PRO A 148 -4.12 -11.75 -2.21
N ILE A 149 -4.46 -12.37 -3.35
CA ILE A 149 -5.50 -11.90 -4.28
C ILE A 149 -6.88 -11.68 -3.65
N SER A 150 -7.22 -12.44 -2.60
CA SER A 150 -8.46 -12.32 -1.85
C SER A 150 -8.65 -10.94 -1.21
N TRP A 151 -7.56 -10.22 -0.90
CA TRP A 151 -7.68 -8.92 -0.24
C TRP A 151 -8.10 -7.80 -1.19
N TYR A 152 -7.62 -7.80 -2.43
CA TYR A 152 -7.74 -6.62 -3.31
C TYR A 152 -8.57 -6.87 -4.57
N LEU A 153 -8.66 -8.10 -5.08
CA LEU A 153 -9.43 -8.37 -6.30
C LEU A 153 -10.94 -8.12 -6.12
N PRO A 154 -11.57 -8.51 -4.99
CA PRO A 154 -12.99 -8.19 -4.76
C PRO A 154 -13.30 -6.69 -4.70
N LEU A 155 -12.31 -5.87 -4.37
CA LEU A 155 -12.42 -4.41 -4.29
C LEU A 155 -12.19 -3.70 -5.64
N ALA A 156 -11.94 -4.47 -6.71
CA ALA A 156 -11.77 -3.93 -8.06
C ALA A 156 -13.10 -3.63 -8.78
N ILE A 157 -14.22 -4.07 -8.19
CA ILE A 157 -15.57 -3.82 -8.67
C ILE A 157 -16.23 -2.91 -7.65
N LYS A 158 -16.91 -1.87 -8.13
CA LYS A 158 -17.73 -1.01 -7.27
C LYS A 158 -19.11 -1.64 -7.19
N ASP A 159 -19.58 -1.90 -5.99
CA ASP A 159 -20.97 -2.27 -5.71
C ASP A 159 -21.93 -1.14 -6.16
#